data_AF-B1YHP8-F1
#
_entry.id   AF-B1YHP8-F1
#
_cell.length_a   1.000
_cell.length_b   1.000
_cell.length_c   1.000
_cell.angle_alpha   90.00
_cell.angle_beta   90.00
_cell.angle_gamma   90.00
#
_symmetry.space_group_name_H-M   'P 1'
#
loop_
_entity.id
_entity.type
_entity.pdbx_description
1 polymer ?
#
loop_
_entity_poly.entity_id
_entity_poly.type
_entity_poly.pdbx_seq_one_letter_code
_entity_poly.pdbx_strand_id
1 'polypeptide(L)'
;MSSKKVWSVEGYEDNGVETHRKASKTESFTNEADARKAAKKMADTFDHLDVYVIYTNTVNGKTEERFFNSNGSYSDEGFEW
;
A
#
# COMPACT_ATOMS: atom_id res chain seq x y z
N MET A 1 10.68 19.71 13.52
CA MET A 1 10.67 18.24 13.59
C MET A 1 10.27 17.72 12.22
N SER A 2 11.07 16.82 11.62
CA SER A 2 10.81 16.33 10.26
C SER A 2 9.95 15.06 10.33
N SER A 3 8.73 15.13 9.80
CA SER A 3 7.88 13.95 9.60
C SER A 3 7.93 13.57 8.12
N LYS A 4 8.31 12.33 7.80
CA LYS A 4 8.30 11.84 6.42
C LYS A 4 7.03 11.02 6.21
N LYS A 5 6.13 11.56 5.39
CA LYS A 5 4.91 10.87 4.94
C LYS A 5 5.14 10.34 3.53
N VAL A 6 4.94 9.05 3.34
CA VAL A 6 5.06 8.39 2.04
C VAL A 6 3.84 7.53 1.83
N TRP A 7 3.31 7.55 0.61
CA TRP A 7 2.27 6.64 0.18
C TRP A 7 2.89 5.71 -0.85
N SER A 8 2.84 4.40 -0.65
CA SER A 8 3.27 3.41 -1.61
C SER A 8 2.07 2.65 -2.14
N VAL A 9 2.10 2.22 -3.39
CA VAL A 9 1.12 1.35 -4.01
C VAL A 9 1.85 0.10 -4.40
N GLU A 10 1.40 -1.03 -3.90
CA GLU A 10 2.04 -2.32 -4.10
C GLU A 10 1.05 -3.32 -4.67
N GLY A 11 1.47 -4.01 -5.74
CA GLY A 11 0.69 -5.06 -6.39
C GLY A 11 1.37 -6.41 -6.23
N TYR A 12 0.62 -7.40 -5.77
CA TYR A 12 1.11 -8.73 -5.42
C TYR A 12 0.44 -9.80 -6.29
N GLU A 13 1.22 -10.68 -6.91
CA GLU A 13 0.69 -11.87 -7.58
C GLU A 13 0.30 -12.92 -6.51
N ASP A 14 -0.89 -13.52 -6.62
CA ASP A 14 -1.35 -14.66 -5.80
C ASP A 14 -1.50 -14.37 -4.28
N ASN A 15 -2.37 -13.44 -3.86
CA ASN A 15 -2.61 -13.10 -2.44
C ASN A 15 -1.31 -12.83 -1.65
N GLY A 16 -0.33 -12.19 -2.30
CA GLY A 16 1.05 -12.14 -1.81
C GLY A 16 1.30 -11.28 -0.56
N VAL A 17 0.37 -10.40 -0.17
CA VAL A 17 0.45 -9.67 1.12
C VAL A 17 0.44 -10.63 2.29
N GLU A 18 -0.44 -11.64 2.26
CA GLU A 18 -0.61 -12.62 3.35
C GLU A 18 0.58 -13.58 3.49
N THR A 19 1.45 -13.64 2.48
CA THR A 19 2.64 -14.53 2.45
C THR A 19 3.97 -13.79 2.43
N HIS A 20 3.97 -12.48 2.69
CA HIS A 20 5.17 -11.61 2.67
C HIS A 20 5.99 -11.73 1.37
N ARG A 21 5.32 -12.00 0.26
CA ARG A 21 6.00 -12.09 -1.03
C ARG A 21 6.41 -10.70 -1.48
N LYS A 22 7.49 -10.62 -2.25
CA LYS A 22 7.94 -9.35 -2.81
C LYS A 22 6.86 -8.83 -3.76
N ALA A 23 6.43 -7.58 -3.57
CA ALA A 23 5.50 -6.95 -4.50
C ALA A 23 6.07 -7.02 -5.94
N SER A 24 5.24 -7.48 -6.87
CA SER A 24 5.60 -7.52 -8.30
C SER A 24 5.70 -6.11 -8.87
N LYS A 25 4.95 -5.15 -8.28
CA LYS A 25 5.01 -3.73 -8.60
C LYS A 25 4.94 -2.89 -7.34
N THR A 26 5.76 -1.84 -7.30
CA THR A 26 5.74 -0.82 -6.25
C THR A 26 5.85 0.56 -6.88
N GLU A 27 4.97 1.48 -6.51
CA GLU A 27 5.01 2.89 -6.89
C GLU A 27 4.90 3.77 -5.64
N SER A 28 5.61 4.90 -5.57
CA SER A 28 5.59 5.80 -4.39
C SER A 28 5.09 7.19 -4.75
N PHE A 29 4.32 7.78 -3.82
CA PHE A 29 3.58 9.01 -3.96
C PHE A 29 3.72 9.87 -2.70
N THR A 30 3.55 11.18 -2.88
CA THR A 30 3.59 12.17 -1.78
C THR A 30 2.22 12.48 -1.20
N ASN A 31 1.14 12.03 -1.83
CA ASN A 31 -0.23 12.27 -1.39
C ASN A 31 -1.14 11.03 -1.58
N GLU A 32 -2.20 10.97 -0.79
CA GLU A 32 -3.16 9.84 -0.77
C GLU A 32 -3.95 9.72 -2.07
N ALA A 33 -4.38 10.85 -2.65
CA ALA A 33 -5.26 10.85 -3.80
C ALA A 33 -4.61 10.23 -5.04
N ASP A 34 -3.35 10.58 -5.30
CA ASP A 34 -2.56 10.00 -6.39
C ASP A 34 -2.26 8.53 -6.12
N ALA A 35 -1.94 8.15 -4.87
CA ALA A 35 -1.73 6.76 -4.51
C ALA A 35 -3.00 5.90 -4.73
N ARG A 36 -4.17 6.39 -4.30
CA ARG A 36 -5.45 5.69 -4.54
C ARG A 36 -5.77 5.58 -6.03
N LYS A 37 -5.53 6.65 -6.80
CA LYS A 37 -5.73 6.64 -8.25
C LYS A 37 -4.80 5.64 -8.95
N ALA A 38 -3.54 5.59 -8.53
CA ALA A 38 -2.57 4.64 -9.03
C ALA A 38 -2.91 3.19 -8.63
N ALA A 39 -3.35 2.96 -7.39
CA ALA A 39 -3.81 1.65 -6.94
C ALA A 39 -5.01 1.15 -7.74
N LYS A 40 -6.03 2.00 -7.94
CA LYS A 40 -7.16 1.66 -8.80
C LYS A 40 -6.71 1.35 -10.23
N LYS A 41 -5.85 2.19 -10.80
CA LYS A 41 -5.32 1.97 -12.15
C LYS A 41 -4.54 0.66 -12.24
N MET A 42 -3.75 0.33 -11.23
CA MET A 42 -2.97 -0.91 -11.17
C MET A 42 -3.90 -2.12 -11.08
N ALA A 43 -4.93 -2.08 -10.23
CA ALA A 43 -5.93 -3.14 -10.14
C ALA A 43 -6.70 -3.33 -11.46
N ASP A 44 -7.14 -2.23 -12.10
CA ASP A 44 -7.80 -2.25 -13.41
C ASP A 44 -6.87 -2.79 -14.53
N THR A 45 -5.57 -2.49 -14.47
CA THR A 45 -4.60 -2.93 -15.49
C THR A 45 -4.17 -4.38 -15.28
N PHE A 46 -4.12 -4.83 -14.02
CA PHE A 46 -3.60 -6.11 -13.62
C PHE A 46 -4.63 -6.82 -12.72
N ASP A 47 -5.65 -7.41 -13.36
CA ASP A 47 -6.76 -8.12 -12.69
C ASP A 47 -6.31 -9.30 -11.80
N HIS A 48 -5.08 -9.79 -12.00
CA HIS A 48 -4.48 -10.88 -11.23
C HIS A 48 -3.63 -10.39 -10.04
N LEU A 49 -3.48 -9.06 -9.85
CA LEU A 49 -2.72 -8.51 -8.75
C LEU A 49 -3.65 -8.04 -7.63
N ASP A 50 -3.35 -8.47 -6.42
CA ASP A 50 -3.89 -7.84 -5.22
C ASP A 50 -3.14 -6.53 -4.97
N VAL A 51 -3.86 -5.42 -5.06
CA VAL A 51 -3.27 -4.08 -4.98
C VAL A 51 -3.60 -3.41 -3.65
N TYR A 52 -2.55 -2.96 -2.96
CA TYR A 52 -2.60 -2.29 -1.67
C TYR A 52 -1.99 -0.90 -1.75
N VAL A 53 -2.57 0.03 -1.02
CA VAL A 53 -1.99 1.34 -0.72
C VAL A 53 -1.43 1.29 0.69
N ILE A 54 -0.15 1.62 0.84
CA ILE A 54 0.59 1.61 2.09
C ILE A 54 0.93 3.05 2.45
N TYR A 55 0.47 3.51 3.60
CA TYR A 55 0.86 4.79 4.17
C TYR A 55 1.93 4.58 5.22
N THR A 56 3.10 5.16 4.99
CA THR A 56 4.21 5.14 5.95
C THR A 56 4.41 6.55 6.50
N ASN A 57 4.31 6.69 7.82
CA ASN A 57 4.60 7.93 8.53
C ASN A 57 5.73 7.72 9.52
N THR A 58 6.88 8.31 9.25
CA THR A 58 8.00 8.28 10.19
C THR A 58 8.05 9.58 10.98
N VAL A 59 7.82 9.47 12.29
CA VAL A 59 7.88 10.59 13.24
C VAL A 59 8.85 10.24 14.36
N ASN A 60 9.90 11.05 14.52
CA ASN A 60 10.89 10.89 15.59
C ASN A 60 11.52 9.48 15.67
N GLY A 61 11.79 8.87 14.51
CA GLY A 61 12.35 7.52 14.40
C GLY A 61 11.34 6.38 14.60
N LYS A 62 10.07 6.67 14.90
CA LYS A 62 8.99 5.69 14.92
C LYS A 62 8.27 5.70 13.59
N THR A 63 8.08 4.52 13.01
CA THR A 63 7.37 4.34 11.74
C THR A 63 6.00 3.76 12.02
N GLU A 64 4.96 4.44 11.57
CA GLU A 64 3.60 3.93 11.52
C GLU A 64 3.27 3.54 10.09
N GLU A 65 2.77 2.33 9.88
CA GLU A 65 2.35 1.82 8.58
C GLU A 65 0.85 1.52 8.61
N ARG A 66 0.14 1.90 7.54
CA ARG A 66 -1.28 1.60 7.36
C ARG A 66 -1.52 1.06 5.97
N PHE A 67 -2.31 0.00 5.87
CA PHE A 67 -2.61 -0.67 4.62
C PHE A 67 -4.07 -0.42 4.24
N PHE A 68 -4.30 -0.08 2.98
CA PHE A 68 -5.64 0.09 2.40
C PHE A 68 -5.73 -0.78 1.17
N ASN A 69 -6.79 -1.58 1.04
CA ASN A 69 -7.00 -2.33 -0.20
C ASN A 69 -7.45 -1.37 -1.31
N SER A 70 -7.25 -1.75 -2.57
CA SER A 70 -7.70 -1.06 -3.79
C SER A 70 -9.16 -0.59 -3.78
N ASN A 71 -10.04 -1.29 -3.04
CA ASN A 71 -11.44 -0.89 -2.81
C ASN A 71 -11.63 0.25 -1.79
N GLY A 72 -10.55 0.82 -1.25
CA GLY A 72 -10.58 1.88 -0.25
C GLY A 72 -11.09 1.45 1.13
N SER A 73 -11.38 0.17 1.30
CA SER A 73 -11.72 -0.41 2.60
C SER A 73 -10.46 -0.59 3.41
N TYR A 74 -10.53 -0.15 4.66
CA TYR A 74 -9.51 -0.35 5.66
C TYR A 74 -9.66 -1.77 6.21
N SER A 75 -8.65 -2.61 5.98
CA SER A 75 -8.56 -3.93 6.62
C SER A 75 -7.65 -3.80 7.83
N ASP A 76 -8.24 -3.81 9.03
CA ASP A 76 -7.51 -3.97 10.30
C ASP A 76 -6.85 -5.36 10.36
N GLU A 77 -7.40 -6.34 9.62
CA GLU A 77 -6.93 -7.73 9.51
C GLU A 77 -5.67 -7.93 8.65
N GLY A 78 -5.06 -6.87 8.13
CA GLY A 78 -3.95 -7.01 7.18
C GLY A 78 -2.68 -7.64 7.74
N PHE A 79 -2.43 -7.54 9.05
CA PHE A 79 -1.23 -8.10 9.69
C PHE A 79 -1.48 -8.35 11.19
N GLU A 80 -1.94 -9.55 11.54
CA GLU A 80 -1.61 -10.09 12.86
C GLU A 80 -0.09 -10.37 12.87
N TRP A 81 0.60 -9.84 13.89
CA TRP A 81 2.05 -9.93 14.07
C TRP A 81 2.58 -11.37 14.20
#